data_AF-A0A927VP47-F1
#
_entry.id   AF-A0A927VP47-F1
#
_cell.length_a   1.000
_cell.length_b   1.000
_cell.length_c   1.000
_cell.angle_alpha   90.00
_cell.angle_beta   90.00
_cell.angle_gamma   90.00
#
_symmetry.space_group_name_H-M   'P 1'
#
loop_
_entity.id
_entity.type
_entity.pdbx_description
1 polymer ?
#
loop_
_entity_poly.entity_id
_entity_poly.type
_entity_poly.pdbx_seq_one_letter_code
_entity_poly.pdbx_strand_id
1 'polypeptide(L)'
;MDLLGMLTGSMTSDSSVDALAKKTGASSGLTSALISAALPILLGSLTNNASSQSGAQSLLGALTQHTDTAPMAQQLETADEQDGAAIIQHILGGNTSSVVSALSGQTGASTSQVQSLLNNMAPAMMSGVSAANTSATQATAESPMDLGSLMGAFGGNESAAASENDMLSGLLGGGSLPGMGDLFGGMFGGGNTQADANAFNGNSLMSLLGGFMK
;
A
#
# COMPACT_ATOMS: atom_id res chain seq x y z
N MET A 1 -13.91 14.44 -4.01
CA MET A 1 -13.79 13.01 -4.42
C MET A 1 -12.44 12.54 -3.97
N ASP A 2 -12.38 11.40 -3.29
CA ASP A 2 -11.13 10.79 -2.85
C ASP A 2 -10.42 10.10 -4.02
N LEU A 3 -9.15 10.44 -4.23
CA LEU A 3 -8.34 9.87 -5.31
C LEU A 3 -8.12 8.37 -5.11
N LEU A 4 -7.95 7.95 -3.86
CA LEU A 4 -7.78 6.55 -3.52
C LEU A 4 -9.05 5.76 -3.86
N GLY A 5 -10.23 6.29 -3.54
CA GLY A 5 -11.51 5.71 -3.93
C GLY A 5 -11.67 5.56 -5.44
N MET A 6 -11.24 6.55 -6.23
CA MET A 6 -11.31 6.47 -7.70
C MET A 6 -10.34 5.44 -8.28
N LEU A 7 -9.10 5.43 -7.79
CA LEU A 7 -8.08 4.48 -8.23
C LEU A 7 -8.49 3.04 -7.87
N THR A 8 -8.91 2.84 -6.62
CA THR A 8 -9.38 1.54 -6.12
C THR A 8 -10.60 1.07 -6.91
N GLY A 9 -11.61 1.94 -7.09
CA GLY A 9 -12.82 1.58 -7.85
C GLY A 9 -12.54 1.25 -9.31
N SER A 10 -11.57 1.92 -9.94
CA SER A 10 -11.16 1.63 -11.32
C SER A 10 -10.40 0.30 -11.42
N MET A 11 -9.52 0.02 -10.45
CA MET A 11 -8.73 -1.22 -10.34
C MET A 11 -9.60 -2.45 -10.08
N THR A 12 -10.61 -2.29 -9.21
CA THR A 12 -11.52 -3.38 -8.85
C THR A 12 -12.74 -3.48 -9.75
N SER A 13 -12.83 -2.67 -10.81
CA SER A 13 -13.91 -2.79 -11.79
C SER A 13 -13.85 -4.12 -12.52
N ASP A 14 -15.01 -4.67 -12.90
CA ASP A 14 -15.09 -5.98 -13.57
C ASP A 14 -14.18 -6.05 -14.81
N SER A 15 -14.11 -4.97 -15.60
CA SER A 15 -13.24 -4.90 -16.78
C SER A 15 -11.75 -4.96 -16.45
N SER A 16 -11.32 -4.30 -15.38
CA SER A 16 -9.92 -4.32 -14.92
C SER A 16 -9.55 -5.68 -14.32
N VAL A 17 -10.46 -6.26 -13.52
CA VAL A 17 -10.30 -7.60 -12.96
C VAL A 17 -10.20 -8.63 -14.09
N ASP A 18 -11.05 -8.55 -15.11
CA ASP A 18 -11.02 -9.47 -16.24
C ASP A 18 -9.75 -9.30 -17.10
N ALA A 19 -9.29 -8.06 -17.30
CA ALA A 19 -8.02 -7.79 -17.97
C ALA A 19 -6.84 -8.47 -17.26
N LEU A 20 -6.76 -8.30 -15.94
CA LEU A 20 -5.70 -8.91 -15.12
C LEU A 20 -5.85 -10.43 -15.01
N ALA A 21 -7.07 -10.96 -14.92
CA ALA A 21 -7.32 -12.40 -14.90
C ALA A 21 -6.81 -13.07 -16.17
N LYS A 22 -7.03 -12.45 -17.35
CA LYS A 22 -6.50 -12.93 -18.63
C LYS A 22 -4.97 -12.92 -18.66
N LYS A 23 -4.33 -11.84 -18.19
CA LYS A 23 -2.85 -11.72 -18.18
C LYS A 23 -2.18 -12.72 -17.23
N THR A 24 -2.77 -12.92 -16.06
CA THR A 24 -2.21 -13.75 -14.99
C THR A 24 -2.59 -15.23 -15.08
N GLY A 25 -3.61 -15.57 -15.88
CA GLY A 25 -4.19 -16.90 -15.93
C GLY A 25 -4.94 -17.30 -14.64
N ALA A 26 -5.24 -16.34 -13.76
CA ALA A 26 -6.02 -16.53 -12.55
C ALA A 26 -7.53 -16.39 -12.83
N SER A 27 -8.37 -16.87 -11.91
CA SER A 27 -9.81 -16.57 -11.97
C SER A 27 -10.09 -15.12 -11.60
N SER A 28 -11.19 -14.54 -12.08
CA SER A 28 -11.60 -13.17 -11.70
C SER A 28 -11.76 -13.02 -10.17
N GLY A 29 -12.25 -14.06 -9.49
CA GLY A 29 -12.36 -14.08 -8.02
C GLY A 29 -11.00 -14.04 -7.31
N LEU A 30 -10.02 -14.83 -7.77
CA LEU A 30 -8.66 -14.82 -7.22
C LEU A 30 -7.95 -13.49 -7.53
N THR A 31 -8.16 -12.96 -8.73
CA THR A 31 -7.61 -11.67 -9.18
C THR A 31 -8.13 -10.53 -8.32
N SER A 32 -9.44 -10.46 -8.08
CA SER A 32 -10.06 -9.47 -7.20
C SER A 32 -9.52 -9.55 -5.76
N ALA A 33 -9.38 -10.77 -5.21
CA ALA A 33 -8.79 -10.97 -3.89
C ALA A 33 -7.33 -10.48 -3.83
N LEU A 34 -6.54 -10.77 -4.86
CA LEU A 34 -5.16 -10.32 -4.95
C LEU A 34 -5.06 -8.78 -5.07
N ILE A 35 -5.88 -8.14 -5.91
CA ILE A 35 -5.91 -6.68 -6.03
C ILE A 35 -6.23 -6.05 -4.66
N SER A 36 -7.26 -6.58 -3.99
CA SER A 36 -7.69 -6.10 -2.68
C SER A 36 -6.62 -6.24 -1.59
N ALA A 37 -5.79 -7.28 -1.66
CA ALA A 37 -4.68 -7.50 -0.73
C ALA A 37 -3.41 -6.72 -1.11
N ALA A 38 -3.13 -6.55 -2.41
CA ALA A 38 -1.91 -5.91 -2.90
C ALA A 38 -1.98 -4.38 -2.87
N LEU A 39 -3.14 -3.79 -3.18
CA LEU A 39 -3.31 -2.34 -3.26
C LEU A 39 -2.85 -1.59 -1.98
N PRO A 40 -3.27 -2.00 -0.77
CA PRO A 40 -2.81 -1.33 0.46
C PRO A 40 -1.30 -1.41 0.67
N ILE A 41 -0.68 -2.54 0.31
CA ILE A 41 0.76 -2.78 0.46
C ILE A 41 1.54 -1.86 -0.48
N LEU A 42 1.12 -1.80 -1.76
CA LEU A 42 1.75 -0.95 -2.76
C LEU A 42 1.60 0.52 -2.41
N LEU A 43 0.42 0.94 -1.96
CA LEU A 43 0.20 2.32 -1.54
C LEU A 43 1.05 2.69 -0.33
N GLY A 44 1.07 1.87 0.71
CA GLY A 44 1.93 2.11 1.88
C GLY A 44 3.41 2.18 1.52
N SER A 45 3.86 1.35 0.58
CA SER A 45 5.24 1.36 0.10
C SER A 45 5.56 2.60 -0.75
N LEU A 46 4.61 3.06 -1.57
CA LEU A 46 4.71 4.33 -2.30
C LEU A 46 4.84 5.52 -1.35
N THR A 47 3.96 5.58 -0.34
CA THR A 47 4.02 6.60 0.73
C THR A 47 5.36 6.56 1.45
N ASN A 48 5.85 5.36 1.79
CA ASN A 48 7.16 5.20 2.42
C ASN A 48 8.31 5.68 1.52
N ASN A 49 8.30 5.38 0.22
CA ASN A 49 9.33 5.87 -0.70
C ASN A 49 9.30 7.39 -0.85
N ALA A 50 8.10 7.97 -0.94
CA ALA A 50 7.90 9.42 -1.03
C ALA A 50 8.34 10.16 0.24
N SER A 51 8.53 9.48 1.38
CA SER A 51 8.98 10.09 2.63
C SER A 51 10.44 10.55 2.62
N SER A 52 11.25 10.05 1.67
CA SER A 52 12.64 10.45 1.47
C SER A 52 12.80 11.28 0.21
N GLN A 53 13.71 12.25 0.20
CA GLN A 53 13.95 13.10 -0.98
C GLN A 53 14.37 12.30 -2.22
N SER A 54 15.18 11.26 -2.05
CA SER A 54 15.59 10.39 -3.16
C SER A 54 14.43 9.53 -3.68
N GLY A 55 13.64 8.93 -2.78
CA GLY A 55 12.50 8.10 -3.20
C GLY A 55 11.37 8.92 -3.82
N ALA A 56 11.15 10.14 -3.32
CA ALA A 56 10.30 11.15 -3.94
C ALA A 56 10.70 11.47 -5.39
N GLN A 57 11.99 11.72 -5.64
CA GLN A 57 12.52 11.99 -6.99
C GLN A 57 12.38 10.79 -7.92
N SER A 58 12.67 9.59 -7.43
CA SER A 58 12.47 8.36 -8.20
C SER A 58 11.01 8.14 -8.56
N LEU A 59 10.09 8.35 -7.61
CA LEU A 59 8.66 8.22 -7.84
C LEU A 59 8.16 9.26 -8.85
N LEU A 60 8.59 10.53 -8.71
CA LEU A 60 8.29 11.58 -9.68
C LEU A 60 8.77 11.18 -11.08
N GLY A 61 9.98 10.65 -11.21
CA GLY A 61 10.52 10.14 -12.47
C GLY A 61 9.63 9.06 -13.09
N ALA A 62 9.16 8.10 -12.29
CA ALA A 62 8.23 7.06 -12.77
C ALA A 62 6.87 7.66 -13.20
N LEU A 63 6.30 8.57 -12.41
CA LEU A 63 5.02 9.21 -12.73
C LEU A 63 5.07 10.07 -14.00
N THR A 64 6.24 10.65 -14.33
CA THR A 64 6.43 11.37 -15.61
C THR A 64 6.61 10.46 -16.81
N GLN A 65 6.98 9.20 -16.60
CA GLN A 65 7.13 8.19 -17.67
C GLN A 65 5.82 7.44 -17.95
N HIS A 66 4.98 7.28 -16.92
CA HIS A 66 3.66 6.64 -17.05
C HIS A 66 2.55 7.68 -16.94
N THR A 67 2.24 8.33 -18.07
CA THR A 67 1.19 9.37 -18.17
C THR A 67 0.02 8.93 -19.06
N ASP A 68 -0.13 7.63 -19.30
CA ASP A 68 -1.14 7.12 -20.22
C ASP A 68 -2.56 7.39 -19.69
N THR A 69 -3.40 7.99 -20.53
CA THR A 69 -4.77 8.38 -20.23
C THR A 69 -5.80 7.37 -20.78
N ALA A 70 -5.36 6.26 -21.36
CA ALA A 70 -6.23 5.19 -21.82
C ALA A 70 -7.05 4.62 -20.65
N PRO A 71 -8.24 4.02 -20.92
CA PRO A 71 -9.03 3.38 -19.89
C PRO A 71 -8.22 2.31 -19.14
N MET A 72 -8.36 2.23 -17.82
CA MET A 72 -7.54 1.35 -16.97
C MET A 72 -7.50 -0.10 -17.44
N ALA A 73 -8.64 -0.68 -17.84
CA ALA A 73 -8.69 -2.03 -18.37
C ALA A 73 -7.80 -2.22 -19.61
N GLN A 74 -7.75 -1.24 -20.52
CA GLN A 74 -6.89 -1.28 -21.70
C GLN A 74 -5.41 -1.19 -21.32
N GLN A 75 -5.08 -0.38 -20.32
CA GLN A 75 -3.72 -0.27 -19.80
C GLN A 75 -3.26 -1.60 -19.19
N LEU A 76 -4.13 -2.28 -18.44
CA LEU A 76 -3.84 -3.59 -17.85
C LEU A 76 -3.68 -4.69 -18.92
N GLU A 77 -4.50 -4.67 -19.98
CA GLU A 77 -4.36 -5.60 -21.10
C GLU A 77 -3.03 -5.41 -21.85
N THR A 78 -2.62 -4.15 -22.06
CA THR A 78 -1.41 -3.79 -22.83
C THR A 78 -0.15 -3.57 -21.98
N ALA A 79 -0.24 -3.74 -20.66
CA ALA A 79 0.87 -3.53 -19.74
C ALA A 79 2.10 -4.37 -20.11
N ASP A 80 3.27 -3.74 -20.09
CA ASP A 80 4.57 -4.39 -20.20
C ASP A 80 4.98 -4.94 -18.82
N GLU A 81 5.10 -6.27 -18.74
CA GLU A 81 5.46 -6.94 -17.49
C GLU A 81 6.90 -6.63 -17.03
N GLN A 82 7.82 -6.33 -17.94
CA GLN A 82 9.21 -6.05 -17.60
C GLN A 82 9.33 -4.66 -16.97
N ASP A 83 8.68 -3.69 -17.58
CA ASP A 83 8.54 -2.34 -17.04
C ASP A 83 7.82 -2.38 -15.67
N GLY A 84 6.71 -3.12 -15.61
CA GLY A 84 5.99 -3.39 -14.38
C GLY A 84 6.85 -3.97 -13.26
N ALA A 85 7.72 -4.94 -13.57
CA ALA A 85 8.65 -5.52 -12.60
C ALA A 85 9.65 -4.48 -12.07
N ALA A 86 10.14 -3.58 -12.93
CA ALA A 86 11.02 -2.50 -12.53
C ALA A 86 10.31 -1.50 -11.60
N ILE A 87 9.06 -1.15 -11.89
CA ILE A 87 8.23 -0.31 -11.01
C ILE A 87 8.03 -0.99 -9.66
N ILE A 88 7.60 -2.26 -9.63
CA ILE A 88 7.41 -3.00 -8.38
C ILE A 88 8.71 -3.07 -7.57
N GLN A 89 9.85 -3.28 -8.22
CA GLN A 89 11.14 -3.31 -7.55
C GLN A 89 11.52 -1.94 -6.96
N HIS A 90 11.14 -0.82 -7.60
CA HIS A 90 11.32 0.51 -7.01
C HIS A 90 10.36 0.75 -5.84
N ILE A 91 9.10 0.31 -5.96
CA ILE A 91 8.08 0.51 -4.92
C ILE A 91 8.42 -0.32 -3.68
N LEU A 92 8.64 -1.62 -3.85
CA LEU A 92 8.80 -2.56 -2.73
C LEU A 92 10.26 -2.74 -2.31
N GLY A 93 11.22 -2.39 -3.17
CA GLY A 93 12.64 -2.51 -2.88
C GLY A 93 13.05 -3.94 -2.54
N GLY A 94 13.73 -4.12 -1.40
CA GLY A 94 14.11 -5.44 -0.90
C GLY A 94 12.94 -6.32 -0.44
N ASN A 95 11.73 -5.76 -0.31
CA ASN A 95 10.57 -6.48 0.23
C ASN A 95 9.76 -7.23 -0.83
N THR A 96 10.09 -7.10 -2.12
CA THR A 96 9.33 -7.70 -3.23
C THR A 96 9.06 -9.20 -3.01
N SER A 97 10.09 -9.98 -2.64
CA SER A 97 9.93 -11.42 -2.41
C SER A 97 9.06 -11.75 -1.20
N SER A 98 9.20 -10.97 -0.11
CA SER A 98 8.38 -11.12 1.09
C SER A 98 6.91 -10.83 0.79
N VAL A 99 6.62 -9.74 0.06
CA VAL A 99 5.26 -9.34 -0.34
C VAL A 99 4.63 -10.37 -1.29
N VAL A 100 5.40 -10.92 -2.23
CA VAL A 100 4.91 -11.97 -3.13
C VAL A 100 4.52 -13.23 -2.34
N SER A 101 5.38 -13.65 -1.40
CA SER A 101 5.14 -14.84 -0.56
C SER A 101 3.94 -14.65 0.36
N ALA A 102 3.86 -13.45 0.94
CA ALA A 102 2.76 -12.96 1.75
C ALA A 102 1.39 -13.07 1.04
N LEU A 103 1.28 -12.46 -0.14
CA LEU A 103 0.05 -12.46 -0.94
C LEU A 103 -0.30 -13.87 -1.44
N SER A 104 0.71 -14.66 -1.81
CA SER A 104 0.52 -16.05 -2.21
C SER A 104 -0.08 -16.88 -1.06
N GLY A 105 0.48 -16.77 0.15
CA GLY A 105 -0.03 -17.48 1.32
C GLY A 105 -1.43 -17.03 1.75
N GLN A 106 -1.74 -15.75 1.61
CA GLN A 106 -3.04 -15.20 2.00
C GLN A 106 -4.18 -15.57 1.02
N THR A 107 -3.88 -15.60 -0.28
CA THR A 107 -4.91 -15.79 -1.33
C THR A 107 -4.96 -17.19 -1.89
N GLY A 108 -3.92 -18.01 -1.67
CA GLY A 108 -3.76 -19.31 -2.31
C GLY A 108 -3.32 -19.23 -3.78
N ALA A 109 -3.02 -18.02 -4.30
CA ALA A 109 -2.42 -17.86 -5.62
C ALA A 109 -0.97 -18.36 -5.66
N SER A 110 -0.53 -18.86 -6.81
CA SER A 110 0.89 -19.17 -6.99
C SER A 110 1.74 -17.90 -7.01
N THR A 111 3.01 -18.00 -6.60
CA THR A 111 3.95 -16.87 -6.62
C THR A 111 4.08 -16.24 -8.01
N SER A 112 4.03 -17.04 -9.08
CA SER A 112 4.04 -16.56 -10.46
C SER A 112 2.79 -15.74 -10.81
N GLN A 113 1.61 -16.14 -10.33
CA GLN A 113 0.37 -15.37 -10.54
C GLN A 113 0.41 -14.05 -9.79
N VAL A 114 0.92 -14.05 -8.55
CA VAL A 114 1.11 -12.83 -7.77
C VAL A 114 2.08 -11.88 -8.47
N GLN A 115 3.24 -12.38 -8.91
CA GLN A 115 4.24 -11.57 -9.62
C GLN A 115 3.70 -11.00 -10.93
N SER A 116 3.06 -11.82 -11.77
CA SER A 116 2.46 -11.34 -13.01
C SER A 116 1.38 -10.30 -12.73
N LEU A 117 0.54 -10.50 -11.70
CA LEU A 117 -0.46 -9.50 -11.31
C LEU A 117 0.20 -8.17 -10.92
N LEU A 118 1.15 -8.20 -9.99
CA LEU A 118 1.84 -7.00 -9.51
C LEU A 118 2.49 -6.26 -10.68
N ASN A 119 3.19 -6.98 -11.56
CA ASN A 119 3.89 -6.41 -12.70
C ASN A 119 2.92 -5.79 -13.72
N ASN A 120 1.80 -6.45 -14.06
CA ASN A 120 0.83 -5.88 -14.99
C ASN A 120 0.03 -4.71 -14.38
N MET A 121 -0.15 -4.72 -13.06
CA MET A 121 -0.91 -3.70 -12.35
C MET A 121 -0.10 -2.42 -12.17
N ALA A 122 1.22 -2.51 -11.96
CA ALA A 122 2.04 -1.37 -11.58
C ALA A 122 2.06 -0.20 -12.60
N PRO A 123 2.21 -0.43 -13.93
CA PRO A 123 2.19 0.66 -14.91
C PRO A 123 0.84 1.42 -14.92
N ALA A 124 -0.28 0.68 -14.83
CA ALA A 124 -1.62 1.26 -14.78
C ALA A 124 -1.90 2.01 -13.47
N MET A 125 -1.30 1.57 -12.35
CA MET A 125 -1.34 2.34 -11.10
C MET A 125 -0.58 3.66 -11.25
N MET A 126 0.63 3.63 -11.83
CA MET A 126 1.43 4.84 -12.04
C MET A 126 0.72 5.85 -12.94
N SER A 127 0.12 5.39 -14.04
CA SER A 127 -0.65 6.25 -14.93
C SER A 127 -1.90 6.83 -14.25
N GLY A 128 -2.61 6.03 -13.45
CA GLY A 128 -3.74 6.49 -12.64
C GLY A 128 -3.33 7.57 -11.64
N VAL A 129 -2.21 7.40 -10.93
CA VAL A 129 -1.67 8.40 -10.00
C VAL A 129 -1.18 9.66 -10.73
N SER A 130 -0.58 9.50 -11.92
CA SER A 130 -0.14 10.63 -12.74
C SER A 130 -1.32 11.45 -13.28
N ALA A 131 -2.38 10.79 -13.76
CA ALA A 131 -3.62 11.43 -14.22
C ALA A 131 -4.37 12.16 -13.09
N ALA A 132 -4.37 11.55 -11.90
CA ALA A 132 -4.88 12.13 -10.67
C ALA A 132 -4.14 13.42 -10.28
N ASN A 133 -2.80 13.38 -10.31
CA ASN A 133 -1.94 14.51 -9.98
C ASN A 133 -2.09 15.66 -11.00
N THR A 134 -2.09 15.34 -12.30
CA THR A 134 -2.28 16.35 -13.36
C THR A 134 -3.65 17.02 -13.28
N SER A 135 -4.69 16.28 -12.92
CA SER A 135 -6.04 16.82 -12.68
C SER A 135 -6.09 17.76 -11.47
N ALA A 136 -5.32 17.47 -10.41
CA ALA A 136 -5.17 18.37 -9.25
C ALA A 136 -4.32 19.62 -9.57
N THR A 137 -3.33 19.49 -10.46
CA THR A 137 -2.39 20.56 -10.83
C THR A 137 -2.94 21.51 -11.91
N GLN A 138 -4.05 21.17 -12.58
CA GLN A 138 -4.69 22.03 -13.59
C GLN A 138 -5.24 23.35 -13.01
N ALA A 139 -5.24 23.53 -11.68
CA ALA A 139 -5.54 24.80 -11.02
C ALA A 139 -4.36 25.78 -10.92
N THR A 140 -3.11 25.34 -11.14
CA THR A 140 -1.94 26.24 -11.08
C THR A 140 -0.80 25.68 -11.92
N ALA A 141 -0.70 26.09 -13.18
CA ALA A 141 0.50 25.90 -13.98
C ALA A 141 1.70 26.50 -13.23
N GLU A 142 2.87 25.83 -13.30
CA GLU A 142 4.18 26.24 -12.77
C GLU A 142 4.65 25.66 -11.41
N SER A 143 4.01 24.64 -10.83
CA SER A 143 4.55 24.00 -9.60
C SER A 143 5.04 22.57 -9.82
N PRO A 144 6.29 22.22 -9.43
CA PRO A 144 6.74 20.83 -9.40
C PRO A 144 5.85 20.03 -8.45
N MET A 145 5.60 18.77 -8.81
CA MET A 145 4.79 17.79 -8.08
C MET A 145 4.97 17.92 -6.55
N ASP A 146 3.95 18.45 -5.87
CA ASP A 146 3.95 18.53 -4.42
C ASP A 146 3.39 17.22 -3.84
N LEU A 147 4.30 16.39 -3.34
CA LEU A 147 3.96 15.15 -2.64
C LEU A 147 3.14 15.41 -1.38
N GLY A 148 3.20 16.61 -0.78
CA GLY A 148 2.33 17.02 0.32
C GLY A 148 0.87 17.12 -0.11
N SER A 149 0.62 17.71 -1.28
CA SER A 149 -0.70 17.77 -1.91
C SER A 149 -1.21 16.38 -2.31
N LEU A 150 -0.34 15.50 -2.84
CA LEU A 150 -0.70 14.11 -3.15
C LEU A 150 -1.03 13.31 -1.89
N MET A 151 -0.24 13.47 -0.82
CA MET A 151 -0.48 12.87 0.50
C MET A 151 -1.80 13.37 1.09
N GLY A 152 -2.10 14.67 0.97
CA GLY A 152 -3.38 15.24 1.39
C GLY A 152 -4.57 14.69 0.60
N ALA A 153 -4.37 14.37 -0.67
CA ALA A 153 -5.39 13.79 -1.54
C ALA A 153 -5.60 12.27 -1.34
N PHE A 154 -4.56 11.54 -0.89
CA PHE A 154 -4.65 10.12 -0.48
C PHE A 154 -5.07 9.95 0.99
N GLY A 155 -4.77 10.93 1.85
CA GLY A 155 -4.99 10.89 3.29
C GLY A 155 -6.34 11.42 3.76
N GLY A 156 -7.13 12.02 2.86
CA GLY A 156 -8.47 12.53 3.16
C GLY A 156 -8.47 13.68 4.17
N ASN A 157 -8.49 14.93 3.69
CA ASN A 157 -8.86 16.06 4.54
C ASN A 157 -10.29 16.54 4.21
N GLU A 158 -11.24 16.22 5.08
CA GLU A 158 -12.40 17.08 5.29
C GLU A 158 -11.93 18.34 6.02
N SER A 159 -11.82 19.44 5.26
CA SER A 159 -11.86 20.84 5.68
C SER A 159 -11.74 21.14 7.17
N ALA A 160 -10.57 21.62 7.62
CA ALA A 160 -10.49 22.49 8.79
C ALA A 160 -9.43 23.57 8.55
N ALA A 161 -9.91 24.79 8.29
CA ALA A 161 -9.15 25.99 8.57
C ALA A 161 -8.89 26.05 10.09
N ALA A 162 -7.73 25.57 10.54
CA ALA A 162 -7.20 25.85 11.87
C ALA A 162 -5.70 25.54 11.95
N SER A 163 -4.91 26.61 12.06
CA SER A 163 -3.59 26.68 12.70
C SER A 163 -2.49 25.74 12.17
N GLU A 164 -1.73 26.27 11.23
CA GLU A 164 -0.61 25.70 10.49
C GLU A 164 0.67 25.42 11.31
N ASN A 165 0.59 25.21 12.63
CA ASN A 165 1.80 25.02 13.45
C ASN A 165 1.72 23.99 14.60
N ASP A 166 0.57 23.36 14.86
CA ASP A 166 0.41 22.49 16.04
C ASP A 166 0.35 20.98 15.71
N MET A 167 -0.11 20.58 14.52
CA MET A 167 -0.17 19.15 14.14
C MET A 167 1.12 18.62 13.50
N LEU A 168 1.88 19.45 12.79
CA LEU A 168 3.16 19.05 12.21
C LEU A 168 4.29 19.03 13.26
N SER A 169 4.18 19.85 14.30
CA SER A 169 5.07 19.84 15.48
C SER A 169 4.94 18.53 16.29
N GLY A 170 3.76 17.91 16.31
CA GLY A 170 3.52 16.64 17.00
C GLY A 170 3.94 15.38 16.22
N LEU A 171 4.13 15.47 14.90
CA LEU A 171 4.54 14.35 14.05
C LEU A 171 6.04 14.40 13.68
N LEU A 172 6.62 15.60 13.58
CA LEU A 172 8.02 15.80 13.23
C LEU A 172 8.89 16.06 14.47
N GLY A 173 8.28 16.47 15.59
CA GLY A 173 8.96 16.70 16.87
C GLY A 173 8.99 15.45 17.75
N GLY A 174 9.97 14.57 17.53
CA GLY A 174 10.52 13.66 18.55
C GLY A 174 9.51 13.03 19.52
N GLY A 175 8.60 12.21 19.01
CA GLY A 175 7.68 11.41 19.82
C GLY A 175 7.47 10.07 19.16
N SER A 176 7.97 9.01 19.78
CA SER A 176 7.78 7.61 19.38
C SER A 176 6.33 7.32 19.01
N LEU A 177 6.06 7.21 17.70
CA LEU A 177 4.89 6.49 17.19
C LEU A 177 5.06 5.01 17.57
N PRO A 178 4.16 4.42 18.37
CA PRO A 178 4.16 2.98 18.57
C PRO A 178 3.70 2.33 17.27
N GLY A 179 4.62 1.61 16.61
CA GLY A 179 4.27 0.32 16.03
C GLY A 179 3.61 0.26 14.66
N MET A 180 3.89 1.18 13.72
CA MET A 180 3.63 0.85 12.30
C MET A 180 4.51 -0.33 11.85
N GLY A 181 5.71 -0.49 12.43
CA GLY A 181 6.54 -1.69 12.24
C GLY A 181 5.99 -2.96 12.92
N ASP A 182 5.25 -2.81 14.03
CA ASP A 182 4.66 -3.94 14.78
C ASP A 182 3.38 -4.47 14.11
N LEU A 183 2.63 -3.61 13.41
CA LEU A 183 1.42 -4.02 12.67
C LEU A 183 1.75 -4.89 11.44
N PHE A 184 2.83 -4.59 10.73
CA PHE A 184 3.30 -5.45 9.62
C PHE A 184 4.02 -6.71 10.13
N GLY A 185 4.76 -6.62 11.25
CA GLY A 185 5.42 -7.78 11.86
C GLY A 185 4.44 -8.80 12.47
N GLY A 186 3.35 -8.33 13.10
CA GLY A 186 2.37 -9.19 13.78
C GLY A 186 1.39 -9.92 12.87
N MET A 187 1.12 -9.38 11.67
CA MET A 187 0.19 -9.99 10.71
C MET A 187 0.89 -10.91 9.69
N PHE A 188 2.15 -10.61 9.32
CA PHE A 188 2.89 -11.35 8.29
C PHE A 188 3.98 -12.30 8.81
N GLY A 189 4.31 -12.24 10.10
CA GLY A 189 5.33 -13.08 10.72
C GLY A 189 4.75 -14.35 11.34
N GLY A 190 4.54 -15.38 10.52
CA GLY A 190 4.25 -16.73 11.01
C GLY A 190 5.36 -17.26 11.93
N GLY A 191 4.97 -17.64 13.15
CA GLY A 191 5.56 -18.72 13.94
C GLY A 191 7.01 -18.57 14.35
N ASN A 192 7.24 -18.03 15.55
CA ASN A 192 8.31 -18.58 16.38
C ASN A 192 7.89 -18.64 17.85
N THR A 193 7.69 -19.87 18.29
CA THR A 193 7.60 -20.29 19.68
C THR A 193 8.73 -19.69 20.50
N GLN A 194 8.41 -18.86 21.49
CA GLN A 194 9.24 -18.71 22.67
C GLN A 194 8.37 -19.13 23.86
N ALA A 195 8.51 -20.39 24.23
CA ALA A 195 8.06 -20.90 25.50
C ALA A 195 8.78 -20.11 26.61
N ASP A 196 8.07 -19.17 27.23
CA ASP A 196 8.47 -18.67 28.54
C ASP A 196 8.07 -19.72 29.59
N ALA A 197 9.04 -20.57 29.89
CA ALA A 197 9.00 -21.49 31.00
C ALA A 197 9.71 -20.84 32.19
N ASN A 198 9.18 -19.75 32.78
CA ASN A 198 9.51 -19.39 34.16
C ASN A 198 8.64 -18.25 34.78
N ALA A 199 7.33 -18.45 34.95
CA ALA A 199 6.57 -17.59 35.90
C ALA A 199 5.23 -18.13 36.43
N PHE A 200 4.91 -19.42 36.32
CA PHE A 200 3.74 -19.98 37.03
C PHE A 200 4.15 -20.44 38.44
N ASN A 201 4.48 -19.48 39.30
CA ASN A 201 4.61 -19.72 40.73
C ASN A 201 3.20 -19.76 41.34
N GLY A 202 2.82 -20.90 41.94
CA GLY A 202 1.48 -21.23 42.44
C GLY A 202 0.93 -20.37 43.59
N ASN A 203 1.35 -19.12 43.72
CA ASN A 203 0.85 -18.17 44.71
C ASN A 203 -0.24 -17.22 44.15
N SER A 204 -0.43 -17.16 42.83
CA SER A 204 -1.43 -16.31 42.18
C SER A 204 -2.86 -16.85 42.26
N LEU A 205 -3.05 -18.17 42.47
CA LEU A 205 -4.36 -18.79 42.69
C LEU A 205 -4.86 -18.62 44.14
N MET A 206 -3.95 -18.53 45.12
CA MET A 206 -4.32 -18.32 46.54
C MET A 206 -4.79 -16.88 46.80
N SER A 207 -4.28 -15.91 46.04
CA SER A 207 -4.65 -14.49 46.19
C SER A 207 -6.05 -14.17 45.64
N LEU A 208 -6.60 -14.97 44.73
CA LEU A 208 -7.93 -14.75 44.17
C LEU A 208 -9.06 -15.36 45.03
N LEU A 209 -8.73 -16.34 45.89
CA LEU A 209 -9.69 -17.00 46.79
C LEU A 209 -9.87 -16.27 48.14
N GLY A 210 -8.93 -15.38 48.51
CA GLY A 210 -9.01 -14.59 49.75
C GLY A 210 -9.93 -13.36 49.68
N GLY A 211 -10.37 -12.96 48.49
CA GLY A 211 -11.18 -11.74 48.28
C GLY A 211 -12.68 -11.87 48.53
N PHE A 212 -13.19 -13.07 48.84
CA PHE A 212 -14.63 -13.33 49.05
C PHE A 212 -15.03 -13.53 50.53
N MET A 213 -14.11 -13.33 51.48
CA MET A 213 -14.39 -13.53 52.92
C MET A 213 -14.02 -12.33 53.80
N LYS A 214 -14.34 -11.12 53.35
CA LYS A 214 -14.33 -9.95 54.23
C LYS A 214 -15.46 -8.99 53.93
#